data_AF-A0A2D6SP59-F1
#
_entry.id   AF-A0A2D6SP59-F1
#
_cell.length_a   1.000
_cell.length_b   1.000
_cell.length_c   1.000
_cell.angle_alpha   90.00
_cell.angle_beta   90.00
_cell.angle_gamma   90.00
#
_symmetry.space_group_name_H-M   'P 1'
#
loop_
_entity.id
_entity.type
_entity.pdbx_description
1 polymer ?
#
loop_
_entity_poly.entity_id
_entity_poly.type
_entity_poly.pdbx_seq_one_letter_code
_entity_poly.pdbx_strand_id
1 'polypeptide(L)'
;MKKIISITIMLMFILSLVPLSIAEESSGDSTNARPTKQAVKKAATGTDHSTNARPTKQAVKKAADKREDVRDTKEDVRDALNVDRRNCIKRCEVAGQQNCEAKCRVADKKEDVRDKKEDRRDRHEDRKERNKERFAKFKHLDKNQVDRLSHLREAHVEKFAQLNKERLDKVAKLNKDKIKRLGRLNKERLDKVSDLSHEELKKFSTLNRAKLKKLAEENPDKIKEELRKVHIKKIRNAEDLRDRNLTDQQKDQLRTRYDEAKKKYGVAKDELHNARDRLKAARQSGDEEGALEHAKAYLLRAADSLINHLEKIKAKIEENENIDEEKAKMIVERINIQIDEINQIKADIEAATTKEEIKEAARKLRNKWKNLKHLIRLYSHRVLAARVEGLVHRGQVLEKKLEHVLAKADEKSIDVDVSDLVDQFSAKIDEAKETYRKAHDLLSEALELRASDADREKIKALVDEAKDLLKQARDAIKEAHDILKDIVKIIRGAYHDADFSTDVEVEVVDNVDDSTATTPDTAT
;
A
#
# COMPACT_ATOMS: atom_id res chain seq x y z
N MET A 1 20.31 2.46 16.31
CA MET A 1 20.32 2.82 14.86
C MET A 1 20.48 4.32 14.56
N LYS A 2 20.64 5.22 15.55
CA LYS A 2 20.92 6.66 15.32
C LYS A 2 22.42 7.03 15.18
N LYS A 3 23.35 6.07 15.40
CA LYS A 3 24.81 6.33 15.41
C LYS A 3 25.51 6.21 14.04
N ILE A 4 24.86 5.62 13.03
CA ILE A 4 25.49 5.40 11.71
C ILE A 4 25.32 6.61 10.78
N ILE A 5 24.30 7.46 11.01
CA ILE A 5 24.06 8.67 10.21
C ILE A 5 24.94 9.85 10.67
N SER A 6 25.39 9.87 11.94
CA SER A 6 26.23 10.96 12.49
C SER A 6 27.65 10.98 11.89
N ILE A 7 28.20 9.82 11.52
CA ILE A 7 29.59 9.72 11.03
C ILE A 7 29.73 10.14 9.55
N THR A 8 28.64 10.10 8.77
CA THR A 8 28.66 10.60 7.38
C THR A 8 28.52 12.13 7.29
N ILE A 9 27.98 12.76 8.35
CA ILE A 9 27.87 14.23 8.47
C ILE A 9 29.20 14.84 8.97
N MET A 10 29.97 14.12 9.78
CA MET A 10 31.24 14.62 10.32
C MET A 10 32.37 14.74 9.27
N LEU A 11 32.28 14.01 8.14
CA LEU A 11 33.18 14.18 6.98
C LEU A 11 32.77 15.35 6.04
N MET A 12 31.59 15.95 6.24
CA MET A 12 31.17 17.19 5.57
C MET A 12 31.43 18.45 6.41
N PHE A 13 31.73 18.29 7.70
CA PHE A 13 31.82 19.40 8.66
C PHE A 13 33.22 20.06 8.78
N ILE A 14 34.22 19.63 8.00
CA ILE A 14 35.58 20.22 8.00
C ILE A 14 35.79 21.18 6.80
N LEU A 15 34.76 21.45 5.98
CA LEU A 15 34.82 22.39 4.85
C LEU A 15 33.72 23.46 4.83
N SER A 16 33.00 23.70 5.92
CA SER A 16 32.01 24.81 5.99
C SER A 16 31.89 25.41 7.39
N LEU A 17 32.87 26.24 7.74
CA LEU A 17 32.78 27.16 8.89
C LEU A 17 32.38 28.54 8.38
N VAL A 18 31.08 28.82 8.29
CA VAL A 18 30.48 30.16 8.38
C VAL A 18 29.10 30.02 9.06
N PRO A 19 28.82 30.73 10.17
CA PRO A 19 27.54 30.67 10.85
C PRO A 19 26.57 31.75 10.33
N LEU A 20 25.34 31.37 10.03
CA LEU A 20 24.20 32.30 10.00
C LEU A 20 23.05 31.69 10.78
N SER A 21 22.85 32.27 11.96
CA SER A 21 21.67 32.19 12.82
C SER A 21 20.45 32.78 12.11
N ILE A 22 19.25 32.28 12.42
CA ILE A 22 18.02 33.06 12.69
C ILE A 22 16.97 32.09 13.28
N ALA A 23 16.26 32.60 14.28
CA ALA A 23 15.29 31.94 15.14
C ALA A 23 13.84 32.40 14.82
N GLU A 24 12.92 32.08 15.75
CA GLU A 24 11.49 32.46 15.90
C GLU A 24 10.48 31.53 15.23
N GLU A 25 9.58 30.83 15.94
CA GLU A 25 8.57 31.15 16.97
C GLU A 25 7.21 31.69 16.47
N SER A 26 6.16 31.00 16.91
CA SER A 26 4.76 31.42 17.22
C SER A 26 3.80 30.32 16.76
N SER A 27 3.06 29.61 17.63
CA SER A 27 2.03 30.00 18.62
C SER A 27 0.78 30.61 17.98
N GLY A 28 -0.38 29.97 18.22
CA GLY A 28 -1.67 30.45 17.72
C GLY A 28 -2.81 29.48 18.01
N ASP A 29 -3.52 29.76 19.09
CA ASP A 29 -4.59 29.00 19.72
C ASP A 29 -6.00 29.38 19.19
N SER A 30 -6.96 28.49 19.44
CA SER A 30 -8.34 28.77 19.87
C SER A 30 -9.53 28.90 18.88
N THR A 31 -10.62 28.28 19.36
CA THR A 31 -12.06 28.63 19.31
C THR A 31 -13.04 27.96 18.33
N ASN A 32 -13.80 27.03 18.93
CA ASN A 32 -15.28 26.93 18.96
C ASN A 32 -16.13 27.75 17.98
N ALA A 33 -17.04 27.06 17.29
CA ALA A 33 -18.39 27.58 17.04
C ALA A 33 -19.41 26.44 16.84
N ARG A 34 -20.46 26.46 17.68
CA ARG A 34 -21.70 25.70 17.59
C ARG A 34 -22.83 26.69 17.27
N PRO A 35 -23.77 26.34 16.39
CA PRO A 35 -25.18 26.63 16.71
C PRO A 35 -26.08 25.50 16.15
N THR A 36 -27.35 25.26 16.45
CA THR A 36 -28.40 25.69 17.38
C THR A 36 -29.58 24.76 17.04
N LYS A 37 -30.36 24.35 18.05
CA LYS A 37 -31.65 23.66 17.87
C LYS A 37 -32.71 24.67 17.45
N GLN A 38 -33.60 24.29 16.53
CA GLN A 38 -34.94 24.88 16.45
C GLN A 38 -36.00 23.79 16.32
N ALA A 39 -37.04 24.00 17.12
CA ALA A 39 -38.24 23.19 17.26
C ALA A 39 -39.33 23.67 16.30
N VAL A 40 -40.18 22.77 15.83
CA VAL A 40 -41.52 23.12 15.36
C VAL A 40 -42.52 22.08 15.87
N LYS A 41 -43.40 22.54 16.77
CA LYS A 41 -44.71 21.95 17.08
C LYS A 41 -45.68 22.31 15.95
N LYS A 42 -46.57 21.39 15.56
CA LYS A 42 -47.97 21.72 15.27
C LYS A 42 -48.85 20.47 15.30
N ALA A 43 -49.90 20.56 16.10
CA ALA A 43 -51.01 19.63 16.18
C ALA A 43 -52.01 19.90 15.05
N ALA A 44 -52.69 18.85 14.59
CA ALA A 44 -53.96 18.96 13.90
C ALA A 44 -54.81 17.72 14.23
N THR A 45 -55.89 17.98 14.94
CA THR A 45 -57.04 17.09 15.18
C THR A 45 -57.87 16.95 13.91
N GLY A 46 -58.26 15.73 13.58
CA GLY A 46 -59.20 15.42 12.49
C GLY A 46 -59.90 14.09 12.74
N THR A 47 -61.09 14.17 13.31
CA THR A 47 -62.16 13.16 13.22
C THR A 47 -62.71 13.18 11.79
N ASP A 48 -62.80 12.04 11.11
CA ASP A 48 -64.09 11.50 10.66
C ASP A 48 -64.04 10.21 9.82
N HIS A 49 -65.09 9.43 10.04
CA HIS A 49 -65.82 8.56 9.11
C HIS A 49 -65.21 7.27 8.54
N SER A 50 -65.65 6.19 9.22
CA SER A 50 -65.84 4.81 8.77
C SER A 50 -66.34 4.66 7.33
N THR A 51 -65.57 3.93 6.52
CA THR A 51 -66.10 3.10 5.44
C THR A 51 -65.31 1.78 5.36
N ASN A 52 -66.03 0.68 5.16
CA ASN A 52 -65.53 -0.70 5.08
C ASN A 52 -64.58 -0.86 3.88
N ALA A 53 -63.29 -0.59 4.08
CA ALA A 53 -62.23 -0.91 3.13
C ALA A 53 -61.63 -2.28 3.48
N ARG A 54 -61.59 -3.20 2.52
CA ARG A 54 -60.78 -4.41 2.61
C ARG A 54 -59.36 -4.01 3.03
N PRO A 55 -58.76 -4.65 4.04
CA PRO A 55 -57.46 -4.26 4.54
C PRO A 55 -56.46 -4.27 3.39
N THR A 56 -55.83 -3.13 3.15
CA THR A 56 -54.76 -3.03 2.16
C THR A 56 -53.66 -4.01 2.56
N LYS A 57 -52.88 -4.52 1.59
CA LYS A 57 -51.73 -5.41 1.89
C LYS A 57 -50.81 -4.82 2.96
N GLN A 58 -50.73 -3.48 3.02
CA GLN A 58 -49.99 -2.73 4.04
C GLN A 58 -50.56 -2.86 5.46
N ALA A 59 -51.89 -2.90 5.61
CA ALA A 59 -52.55 -3.10 6.91
C ALA A 59 -52.40 -4.55 7.41
N VAL A 60 -52.41 -5.52 6.50
CA VAL A 60 -52.16 -6.93 6.84
C VAL A 60 -50.70 -7.13 7.27
N LYS A 61 -49.73 -6.53 6.57
CA LYS A 61 -48.31 -6.57 6.97
C LYS A 61 -48.10 -5.93 8.35
N LYS A 62 -48.61 -4.72 8.58
CA LYS A 62 -48.55 -4.07 9.91
C LYS A 62 -49.18 -4.87 11.05
N ALA A 63 -50.21 -5.68 10.76
CA ALA A 63 -50.83 -6.54 11.75
C ALA A 63 -50.02 -7.83 12.00
N ALA A 64 -49.29 -8.32 11.00
CA ALA A 64 -48.32 -9.41 11.15
C ALA A 64 -47.10 -8.95 11.96
N ASP A 65 -46.51 -7.81 11.60
CA ASP A 65 -45.37 -7.20 12.31
C ASP A 65 -45.68 -7.03 13.80
N LYS A 66 -46.88 -6.50 14.14
CA LYS A 66 -47.31 -6.36 15.54
C LYS A 66 -47.50 -7.69 16.29
N ARG A 67 -47.85 -8.77 15.58
CA ARG A 67 -48.00 -10.10 16.20
C ARG A 67 -46.64 -10.72 16.49
N GLU A 68 -45.67 -10.44 15.62
CA GLU A 68 -44.27 -10.81 15.78
C GLU A 68 -43.66 -10.05 16.95
N ASP A 69 -43.81 -8.71 17.01
CA ASP A 69 -43.36 -7.90 18.16
C ASP A 69 -43.90 -8.44 19.50
N VAL A 70 -45.16 -8.86 19.54
CA VAL A 70 -45.79 -9.43 20.76
C VAL A 70 -45.27 -10.83 21.07
N ARG A 71 -44.90 -11.62 20.05
CA ARG A 71 -44.26 -12.93 20.25
C ARG A 71 -42.86 -12.74 20.81
N ASP A 72 -42.06 -11.86 20.23
CA ASP A 72 -40.70 -11.55 20.67
C ASP A 72 -40.70 -11.02 22.11
N THR A 73 -41.61 -10.10 22.43
CA THR A 73 -41.74 -9.59 23.80
C THR A 73 -42.09 -10.69 24.81
N LYS A 74 -42.87 -11.71 24.41
CA LYS A 74 -43.20 -12.84 25.29
C LYS A 74 -42.02 -13.80 25.45
N GLU A 75 -41.22 -13.95 24.40
CA GLU A 75 -40.01 -14.76 24.38
C GLU A 75 -38.94 -14.12 25.27
N ASP A 76 -38.67 -12.82 25.11
CA ASP A 76 -37.78 -12.03 25.97
C ASP A 76 -38.15 -12.15 27.45
N VAL A 77 -39.44 -12.09 27.78
CA VAL A 77 -39.94 -12.27 29.17
C VAL A 77 -39.70 -13.70 29.65
N ARG A 78 -39.85 -14.71 28.78
CA ARG A 78 -39.63 -16.11 29.12
C ARG A 78 -38.14 -16.40 29.36
N ASP A 79 -37.27 -15.81 28.55
CA ASP A 79 -35.81 -15.91 28.65
C ASP A 79 -35.29 -15.19 29.89
N ALA A 80 -35.79 -13.97 30.16
CA ALA A 80 -35.47 -13.22 31.38
C ALA A 80 -35.83 -14.02 32.64
N LEU A 81 -36.92 -14.78 32.58
CA LEU A 81 -37.35 -15.65 33.66
C LEU A 81 -36.69 -17.04 33.64
N ASN A 82 -35.79 -17.35 32.70
CA ASN A 82 -35.15 -18.67 32.56
C ASN A 82 -36.17 -19.84 32.61
N VAL A 83 -37.40 -19.63 32.11
CA VAL A 83 -38.50 -20.60 32.30
C VAL A 83 -38.18 -21.89 31.54
N ASP A 84 -37.69 -21.78 30.31
CA ASP A 84 -37.36 -22.93 29.48
C ASP A 84 -36.13 -23.68 29.98
N ARG A 85 -35.11 -22.98 30.45
CA ARG A 85 -33.94 -23.58 31.12
C ARG A 85 -34.35 -24.36 32.39
N ARG A 86 -35.19 -23.77 33.24
CA ARG A 86 -35.69 -24.43 34.47
C ARG A 86 -36.56 -25.65 34.15
N ASN A 87 -37.43 -25.55 33.14
CA ASN A 87 -38.27 -26.66 32.70
C ASN A 87 -37.46 -27.76 32.00
N CYS A 88 -36.37 -27.41 31.31
CA CYS A 88 -35.43 -28.36 30.74
C CYS A 88 -34.70 -29.14 31.84
N ILE A 89 -34.18 -28.44 32.87
CA ILE A 89 -33.47 -29.07 33.99
C ILE A 89 -34.41 -30.05 34.71
N LYS A 90 -35.62 -29.62 35.07
CA LYS A 90 -36.62 -30.49 35.72
C LYS A 90 -36.94 -31.75 34.91
N ARG A 91 -37.14 -31.61 33.59
CA ARG A 91 -37.40 -32.76 32.70
C ARG A 91 -36.21 -33.71 32.62
N CYS A 92 -35.00 -33.17 32.58
CA CYS A 92 -33.77 -33.94 32.55
C CYS A 92 -33.52 -34.70 33.88
N GLU A 93 -33.81 -34.06 35.02
CA GLU A 93 -33.74 -34.66 36.35
C GLU A 93 -34.74 -35.82 36.50
N VAL A 94 -35.99 -35.63 36.08
CA VAL A 94 -37.02 -36.68 36.08
C VAL A 94 -36.61 -37.87 35.19
N ALA A 95 -35.86 -37.61 34.11
CA ALA A 95 -35.32 -38.66 33.24
C ALA A 95 -34.06 -39.35 33.79
N GLY A 96 -33.60 -39.01 35.00
CA GLY A 96 -32.44 -39.64 35.64
C GLY A 96 -31.11 -39.36 34.94
N GLN A 97 -31.03 -38.31 34.12
CA GLN A 97 -29.80 -38.00 33.38
C GLN A 97 -28.82 -37.19 34.25
N GLN A 98 -27.52 -37.46 34.08
CA GLN A 98 -26.47 -36.62 34.68
C GLN A 98 -26.17 -35.39 33.80
N ASN A 99 -25.59 -34.35 34.41
CA ASN A 99 -25.17 -33.09 33.76
C ASN A 99 -26.29 -32.30 33.09
N CYS A 100 -27.49 -32.27 33.69
CA CYS A 100 -28.65 -31.59 33.15
C CYS A 100 -28.42 -30.09 32.90
N GLU A 101 -27.72 -29.41 33.79
CA GLU A 101 -27.45 -27.98 33.64
C GLU A 101 -26.60 -27.66 32.40
N ALA A 102 -25.56 -28.45 32.15
CA ALA A 102 -24.72 -28.28 30.96
C ALA A 102 -25.49 -28.58 29.67
N LYS A 103 -26.31 -29.65 29.67
CA LYS A 103 -27.17 -30.00 28.53
C LYS A 103 -28.18 -28.91 28.20
N CYS A 104 -28.87 -28.38 29.21
CA CYS A 104 -29.83 -27.30 29.02
C CYS A 104 -29.16 -25.99 28.59
N ARG A 105 -27.95 -25.67 29.10
CA ARG A 105 -27.19 -24.51 28.62
C ARG A 105 -26.79 -24.63 27.14
N VAL A 106 -26.48 -25.84 26.68
CA VAL A 106 -26.20 -26.09 25.25
C VAL A 106 -27.48 -25.99 24.42
N ALA A 107 -28.62 -26.42 24.95
CA ALA A 107 -29.92 -26.30 24.29
C ALA A 107 -30.35 -24.83 24.13
N ASP A 108 -30.28 -24.02 25.19
CA ASP A 108 -30.55 -22.57 25.11
C ASP A 108 -29.66 -21.91 24.06
N LYS A 109 -28.34 -22.15 24.11
CA LYS A 109 -27.42 -21.60 23.10
C LYS A 109 -27.74 -22.03 21.68
N LYS A 110 -28.32 -23.22 21.47
CA LYS A 110 -28.73 -23.67 20.14
C LYS A 110 -29.99 -22.96 19.67
N GLU A 111 -30.92 -22.67 20.57
CA GLU A 111 -32.12 -21.89 20.27
C GLU A 111 -31.75 -20.43 19.97
N ASP A 112 -30.91 -19.79 20.80
CA ASP A 112 -30.37 -18.44 20.52
C ASP A 112 -29.74 -18.33 19.12
N VAL A 113 -29.07 -19.39 18.66
CA VAL A 113 -28.44 -19.46 17.33
C VAL A 113 -29.47 -19.68 16.23
N ARG A 114 -30.54 -20.43 16.51
CA ARG A 114 -31.67 -20.65 15.60
C ARG A 114 -32.45 -19.35 15.41
N ASP A 115 -32.78 -18.64 16.48
CA ASP A 115 -33.57 -17.40 16.43
C ASP A 115 -32.78 -16.32 15.68
N LYS A 116 -31.50 -16.14 16.02
CA LYS A 116 -30.60 -15.27 15.24
C LYS A 116 -30.50 -15.64 13.77
N LYS A 117 -30.70 -16.90 13.40
CA LYS A 117 -30.68 -17.35 12.01
C LYS A 117 -32.02 -17.06 11.32
N GLU A 118 -33.14 -17.20 12.03
CA GLU A 118 -34.48 -16.83 11.58
C GLU A 118 -34.57 -15.32 11.36
N ASP A 119 -34.19 -14.50 12.35
CA ASP A 119 -34.06 -13.04 12.23
C ASP A 119 -33.26 -12.60 11.00
N ARG A 120 -32.12 -13.25 10.76
CA ARG A 120 -31.28 -12.97 9.60
C ARG A 120 -31.97 -13.32 8.29
N ARG A 121 -32.73 -14.41 8.27
CA ARG A 121 -33.51 -14.82 7.11
C ARG A 121 -34.64 -13.84 6.85
N ASP A 122 -35.39 -13.44 7.88
CA ASP A 122 -36.52 -12.53 7.73
C ASP A 122 -36.05 -11.15 7.30
N ARG A 123 -35.00 -10.60 7.93
CA ARG A 123 -34.36 -9.35 7.46
C ARG A 123 -33.87 -9.43 6.02
N HIS A 124 -33.46 -10.60 5.56
CA HIS A 124 -33.03 -10.81 4.18
C HIS A 124 -34.22 -10.93 3.21
N GLU A 125 -35.30 -11.62 3.60
CA GLU A 125 -36.55 -11.70 2.84
C GLU A 125 -37.23 -10.33 2.75
N ASP A 126 -37.29 -9.57 3.84
CA ASP A 126 -37.79 -8.19 3.88
C ASP A 126 -36.99 -7.27 2.97
N ARG A 127 -35.65 -7.39 3.01
CA ARG A 127 -34.76 -6.64 2.13
C ARG A 127 -35.00 -7.01 0.68
N LYS A 128 -35.19 -8.30 0.36
CA LYS A 128 -35.58 -8.76 -0.98
C LYS A 128 -36.92 -8.19 -1.42
N GLU A 129 -37.91 -8.13 -0.54
CA GLU A 129 -39.23 -7.58 -0.85
C GLU A 129 -39.17 -6.07 -1.10
N ARG A 130 -38.52 -5.29 -0.21
CA ARG A 130 -38.26 -3.85 -0.43
C ARG A 130 -37.48 -3.61 -1.73
N ASN A 131 -36.52 -4.49 -2.01
CA ASN A 131 -35.76 -4.46 -3.23
C ASN A 131 -36.59 -4.85 -4.46
N LYS A 132 -37.64 -5.67 -4.35
CA LYS A 132 -38.48 -6.08 -5.50
C LYS A 132 -39.19 -4.89 -6.15
N GLU A 133 -39.69 -3.95 -5.35
CA GLU A 133 -40.27 -2.70 -5.84
C GLU A 133 -39.22 -1.80 -6.48
N ARG A 134 -38.02 -1.72 -5.89
CA ARG A 134 -36.89 -0.97 -6.45
C ARG A 134 -36.41 -1.58 -7.76
N PHE A 135 -36.36 -2.92 -7.84
CA PHE A 135 -36.01 -3.71 -9.01
C PHE A 135 -37.04 -3.62 -10.14
N ALA A 136 -38.25 -3.10 -9.87
CA ALA A 136 -39.20 -2.79 -10.93
C ALA A 136 -38.67 -1.74 -11.92
N LYS A 137 -37.71 -0.89 -11.52
CA LYS A 137 -37.02 0.05 -12.42
C LYS A 137 -35.99 -0.63 -13.32
N PHE A 138 -35.58 -1.85 -12.96
CA PHE A 138 -34.59 -2.67 -13.65
C PHE A 138 -35.23 -3.79 -14.47
N LYS A 139 -36.54 -3.70 -14.78
CA LYS A 139 -37.30 -4.71 -15.55
C LYS A 139 -36.70 -5.11 -16.90
N HIS A 140 -35.82 -4.28 -17.44
CA HIS A 140 -35.15 -4.51 -18.71
C HIS A 140 -33.82 -5.29 -18.59
N LEU A 141 -33.32 -5.48 -17.37
CA LEU A 141 -32.13 -6.27 -17.10
C LEU A 141 -32.48 -7.75 -16.98
N ASP A 142 -31.53 -8.61 -17.31
CA ASP A 142 -31.69 -10.05 -17.12
C ASP A 142 -31.63 -10.43 -15.62
N LYS A 143 -32.04 -11.66 -15.32
CA LYS A 143 -32.08 -12.19 -13.94
C LYS A 143 -30.71 -12.17 -13.25
N ASN A 144 -29.62 -12.40 -13.98
CA ASN A 144 -28.27 -12.43 -13.44
C ASN A 144 -27.76 -11.01 -13.13
N GLN A 145 -28.07 -10.05 -13.99
CA GLN A 145 -27.78 -8.62 -13.79
C GLN A 145 -28.52 -8.08 -12.56
N VAL A 146 -29.82 -8.40 -12.42
CA VAL A 146 -30.61 -8.03 -11.24
C VAL A 146 -30.05 -8.68 -9.96
N ASP A 147 -29.66 -9.96 -10.02
CA ASP A 147 -29.06 -10.66 -8.88
C ASP A 147 -27.77 -9.98 -8.39
N ARG A 148 -26.89 -9.55 -9.32
CA ARG A 148 -25.67 -8.81 -8.97
C ARG A 148 -25.98 -7.49 -8.27
N LEU A 149 -26.99 -6.75 -8.71
CA LEU A 149 -27.43 -5.49 -8.10
C LEU A 149 -28.15 -5.69 -6.76
N SER A 150 -28.80 -6.85 -6.55
CA SER A 150 -29.57 -7.17 -5.34
C SER A 150 -28.76 -7.23 -4.05
N HIS A 151 -27.45 -7.44 -4.19
CA HIS A 151 -26.51 -7.50 -3.07
C HIS A 151 -25.91 -6.13 -2.70
N LEU A 152 -26.32 -5.06 -3.37
CA LEU A 152 -25.89 -3.71 -3.03
C LEU A 152 -26.68 -3.14 -1.85
N ARG A 153 -26.07 -2.18 -1.17
CA ARG A 153 -26.78 -1.36 -0.17
C ARG A 153 -27.89 -0.56 -0.86
N GLU A 154 -28.96 -0.32 -0.11
CA GLU A 154 -30.17 0.37 -0.57
C GLU A 154 -29.86 1.71 -1.27
N ALA A 155 -28.99 2.52 -0.67
CA ALA A 155 -28.53 3.80 -1.22
C ALA A 155 -27.77 3.66 -2.55
N HIS A 156 -27.02 2.57 -2.76
CA HIS A 156 -26.31 2.34 -4.02
C HIS A 156 -27.29 1.95 -5.14
N VAL A 157 -28.27 1.10 -4.84
CA VAL A 157 -29.33 0.72 -5.80
C VAL A 157 -30.10 1.95 -6.28
N GLU A 158 -30.41 2.89 -5.37
CA GLU A 158 -31.11 4.13 -5.74
C GLU A 158 -30.30 5.00 -6.70
N LYS A 159 -28.98 5.09 -6.51
CA LYS A 159 -28.11 5.83 -7.45
C LYS A 159 -28.11 5.16 -8.82
N PHE A 160 -27.95 3.84 -8.89
CA PHE A 160 -27.97 3.11 -10.16
C PHE A 160 -29.34 3.17 -10.86
N ALA A 161 -30.43 3.19 -10.11
CA ALA A 161 -31.79 3.29 -10.65
C ALA A 161 -32.09 4.64 -11.33
N GLN A 162 -31.23 5.65 -11.14
CA GLN A 162 -31.33 6.96 -11.78
C GLN A 162 -30.58 7.02 -13.11
N LEU A 163 -29.76 6.02 -13.43
CA LEU A 163 -29.10 5.91 -14.72
C LEU A 163 -30.12 5.56 -15.82
N ASN A 164 -29.85 6.03 -17.04
CA ASN A 164 -30.64 5.59 -18.19
C ASN A 164 -30.39 4.10 -18.49
N LYS A 165 -31.27 3.50 -19.30
CA LYS A 165 -31.27 2.08 -19.64
C LYS A 165 -29.92 1.59 -20.17
N GLU A 166 -29.29 2.36 -21.07
CA GLU A 166 -28.04 1.97 -21.73
C GLU A 166 -26.85 1.97 -20.77
N ARG A 167 -26.70 3.03 -19.97
CA ARG A 167 -25.65 3.17 -18.96
C ARG A 167 -25.78 2.09 -17.90
N LEU A 168 -27.01 1.83 -17.45
CA LEU A 168 -27.30 0.80 -16.47
C LEU A 168 -26.95 -0.61 -16.98
N ASP A 169 -27.27 -0.95 -18.23
CA ASP A 169 -26.90 -2.25 -18.82
C ASP A 169 -25.37 -2.46 -18.84
N LYS A 170 -24.60 -1.43 -19.20
CA LYS A 170 -23.12 -1.48 -19.19
C LYS A 170 -22.57 -1.75 -17.79
N VAL A 171 -23.12 -1.08 -16.76
CA VAL A 171 -22.71 -1.25 -15.36
C VAL A 171 -23.12 -2.64 -14.85
N ALA A 172 -24.32 -3.11 -15.16
CA ALA A 172 -24.83 -4.39 -14.69
C ALA A 172 -24.09 -5.60 -15.26
N LYS A 173 -23.43 -5.44 -16.42
CA LYS A 173 -22.53 -6.45 -17.01
C LYS A 173 -21.25 -6.68 -16.19
N LEU A 174 -20.86 -5.74 -15.33
CA LEU A 174 -19.68 -5.89 -14.45
C LEU A 174 -19.93 -6.95 -13.37
N ASN A 175 -18.85 -7.38 -12.72
CA ASN A 175 -18.96 -8.27 -11.56
C ASN A 175 -19.44 -7.51 -10.30
N LYS A 176 -19.90 -8.27 -9.30
CA LYS A 176 -20.48 -7.74 -8.06
C LYS A 176 -19.57 -6.72 -7.36
N ASP A 177 -18.28 -6.99 -7.26
CA ASP A 177 -17.33 -6.14 -6.53
C ASP A 177 -17.06 -4.81 -7.25
N LYS A 178 -16.96 -4.84 -8.58
CA LYS A 178 -16.80 -3.64 -9.41
C LYS A 178 -18.02 -2.73 -9.30
N ILE A 179 -19.22 -3.31 -9.32
CA ILE A 179 -20.47 -2.55 -9.12
C ILE A 179 -20.51 -1.94 -7.71
N LYS A 180 -20.14 -2.71 -6.67
CA LYS A 180 -20.06 -2.20 -5.28
C LYS A 180 -19.13 -0.97 -5.20
N ARG A 181 -17.97 -1.01 -5.86
CA ARG A 181 -17.03 0.12 -5.91
C ARG A 181 -17.63 1.35 -6.60
N LEU A 182 -18.28 1.18 -7.76
CA LEU A 182 -18.95 2.28 -8.46
C LEU A 182 -20.07 2.90 -7.62
N GLY A 183 -20.80 2.10 -6.83
CA GLY A 183 -21.89 2.59 -5.97
C GLY A 183 -21.43 3.55 -4.86
N ARG A 184 -20.14 3.53 -4.50
CA ARG A 184 -19.55 4.45 -3.52
C ARG A 184 -19.39 5.87 -4.06
N LEU A 185 -19.39 6.06 -5.37
CA LEU A 185 -19.36 7.39 -5.97
C LEU A 185 -20.65 8.15 -5.64
N ASN A 186 -20.55 9.48 -5.58
CA ASN A 186 -21.75 10.30 -5.53
C ASN A 186 -22.48 10.26 -6.89
N LYS A 187 -23.72 10.76 -6.93
CA LYS A 187 -24.55 10.70 -8.13
C LYS A 187 -23.88 11.35 -9.35
N GLU A 188 -23.36 12.57 -9.18
CA GLU A 188 -22.77 13.34 -10.28
C GLU A 188 -21.55 12.63 -10.91
N ARG A 189 -20.66 12.09 -10.06
CA ARG A 189 -19.49 11.32 -10.49
C ARG A 189 -19.89 10.02 -11.19
N LEU A 190 -20.91 9.33 -10.66
CA LEU A 190 -21.42 8.10 -11.26
C LEU A 190 -22.02 8.37 -12.65
N ASP A 191 -22.78 9.46 -12.80
CA ASP A 191 -23.36 9.85 -14.09
C ASP A 191 -22.26 10.09 -15.14
N LYS A 192 -21.18 10.81 -14.79
CA LYS A 192 -20.03 11.04 -15.69
C LYS A 192 -19.33 9.75 -16.09
N VAL A 193 -19.02 8.89 -15.11
CA VAL A 193 -18.29 7.63 -15.34
C VAL A 193 -19.13 6.61 -16.11
N SER A 194 -20.46 6.68 -16.00
CA SER A 194 -21.36 5.74 -16.68
C SER A 194 -21.39 5.88 -18.21
N ASP A 195 -20.85 6.97 -18.77
CA ASP A 195 -20.69 7.16 -20.22
C ASP A 195 -19.54 6.34 -20.82
N LEU A 196 -18.64 5.83 -19.97
CA LEU A 196 -17.53 4.99 -20.40
C LEU A 196 -18.03 3.69 -21.05
N SER A 197 -17.19 3.12 -21.91
CA SER A 197 -17.40 1.78 -22.46
C SER A 197 -17.31 0.71 -21.38
N HIS A 198 -17.76 -0.51 -21.68
CA HIS A 198 -17.71 -1.61 -20.73
C HIS A 198 -16.28 -1.93 -20.25
N GLU A 199 -15.31 -1.94 -21.18
CA GLU A 199 -13.90 -2.19 -20.84
C GLU A 199 -13.27 -1.03 -20.05
N GLU A 200 -13.62 0.21 -20.37
CA GLU A 200 -13.19 1.38 -19.58
C GLU A 200 -13.76 1.34 -18.16
N LEU A 201 -15.05 1.03 -18.00
CA LEU A 201 -15.68 0.82 -16.68
C LEU A 201 -15.01 -0.30 -15.89
N LYS A 202 -14.64 -1.38 -16.58
CA LYS A 202 -13.94 -2.52 -15.98
C LYS A 202 -12.54 -2.13 -15.48
N LYS A 203 -11.79 -1.31 -16.23
CA LYS A 203 -10.51 -0.74 -15.78
C LYS A 203 -10.70 0.26 -14.65
N PHE A 204 -11.65 1.18 -14.81
CA PHE A 204 -11.95 2.22 -13.85
C PHE A 204 -12.28 1.62 -12.48
N SER A 205 -13.22 0.68 -12.42
CA SER A 205 -13.61 -0.02 -11.18
C SER A 205 -12.51 -0.91 -10.57
N THR A 206 -11.41 -1.18 -11.29
CA THR A 206 -10.23 -1.89 -10.77
C THR A 206 -9.22 -0.95 -10.10
N LEU A 207 -9.31 0.36 -10.29
CA LEU A 207 -8.44 1.34 -9.63
C LEU A 207 -8.60 1.33 -8.10
N ASN A 208 -7.63 1.92 -7.38
CA ASN A 208 -7.73 2.14 -5.93
C ASN A 208 -8.79 3.21 -5.63
N ARG A 209 -9.27 3.29 -4.38
CA ARG A 209 -10.33 4.24 -4.02
C ARG A 209 -9.92 5.71 -4.22
N ALA A 210 -8.68 6.06 -3.89
CA ALA A 210 -8.18 7.42 -4.04
C ALA A 210 -8.17 7.88 -5.51
N LYS A 211 -7.55 7.09 -6.41
CA LYS A 211 -7.50 7.36 -7.86
C LYS A 211 -8.87 7.29 -8.50
N LEU A 212 -9.77 6.40 -8.04
CA LEU A 212 -11.18 6.39 -8.44
C LEU A 212 -11.85 7.75 -8.16
N LYS A 213 -11.68 8.29 -6.94
CA LYS A 213 -12.27 9.57 -6.55
C LYS A 213 -11.68 10.72 -7.36
N LYS A 214 -10.35 10.77 -7.49
CA LYS A 214 -9.61 11.79 -8.26
C LYS A 214 -10.00 11.80 -9.73
N LEU A 215 -9.98 10.63 -10.41
CA LEU A 215 -10.37 10.55 -11.82
C LEU A 215 -11.86 10.82 -12.04
N ALA A 216 -12.74 10.47 -11.10
CA ALA A 216 -14.17 10.76 -11.23
C ALA A 216 -14.49 12.27 -11.20
N GLU A 217 -13.56 13.11 -10.75
CA GLU A 217 -13.68 14.58 -10.78
C GLU A 217 -13.29 15.18 -12.14
N GLU A 218 -12.53 14.44 -12.95
CA GLU A 218 -12.08 14.88 -14.29
C GLU A 218 -13.17 14.77 -15.36
N ASN A 219 -12.93 15.36 -16.52
CA ASN A 219 -13.81 15.23 -17.69
C ASN A 219 -13.70 13.82 -18.32
N PRO A 220 -14.76 13.32 -18.98
CA PRO A 220 -14.77 11.98 -19.58
C PRO A 220 -13.60 11.68 -20.51
N ASP A 221 -13.13 12.65 -21.28
CA ASP A 221 -12.03 12.45 -22.23
C ASP A 221 -10.68 12.19 -21.55
N LYS A 222 -10.36 12.95 -20.48
CA LYS A 222 -9.16 12.68 -19.68
C LYS A 222 -9.27 11.35 -18.94
N ILE A 223 -10.47 10.98 -18.46
CA ILE A 223 -10.68 9.66 -17.84
C ILE A 223 -10.33 8.56 -18.86
N LYS A 224 -10.81 8.67 -20.11
CA LYS A 224 -10.47 7.71 -21.16
C LYS A 224 -8.99 7.67 -21.46
N GLU A 225 -8.33 8.82 -21.54
CA GLU A 225 -6.87 8.90 -21.77
C GLU A 225 -6.08 8.19 -20.66
N GLU A 226 -6.42 8.46 -19.40
CA GLU A 226 -5.78 7.81 -18.25
C GLU A 226 -6.05 6.30 -18.22
N LEU A 227 -7.25 5.86 -18.58
CA LEU A 227 -7.60 4.43 -18.64
C LEU A 227 -6.92 3.69 -19.81
N ARG A 228 -6.47 4.39 -20.86
CA ARG A 228 -5.67 3.76 -21.93
C ARG A 228 -4.29 3.34 -21.43
N LYS A 229 -3.68 4.13 -20.54
CA LYS A 229 -2.38 3.86 -19.90
C LYS A 229 -2.45 2.72 -18.86
N VAL A 230 -3.64 2.47 -18.32
CA VAL A 230 -3.88 1.46 -17.27
C VAL A 230 -3.86 0.04 -17.85
N HIS A 231 -3.00 -0.80 -17.29
CA HIS A 231 -2.97 -2.25 -17.51
C HIS A 231 -3.45 -2.96 -16.23
N ILE A 232 -4.24 -4.01 -16.39
CA ILE A 232 -4.73 -4.80 -15.25
C ILE A 232 -3.97 -6.11 -15.23
N LYS A 233 -3.29 -6.39 -14.12
CA LYS A 233 -2.71 -7.70 -13.82
C LYS A 233 -3.58 -8.41 -12.78
N LYS A 234 -3.87 -9.68 -13.02
CA LYS A 234 -4.47 -10.57 -12.01
C LYS A 234 -3.34 -11.19 -11.21
N ILE A 235 -3.36 -11.00 -9.90
CA ILE A 235 -2.30 -11.44 -9.01
C ILE A 235 -2.90 -12.07 -7.75
N ARG A 236 -2.23 -13.05 -7.18
CA ARG A 236 -2.59 -13.65 -5.88
C ARG A 236 -1.84 -12.94 -4.77
N ASN A 237 -0.57 -12.65 -5.03
CA ASN A 237 0.36 -12.09 -4.06
C ASN A 237 1.09 -10.88 -4.63
N ALA A 238 1.64 -10.06 -3.73
CA ALA A 238 2.46 -8.92 -4.13
C ALA A 238 3.77 -9.35 -4.82
N GLU A 239 4.15 -10.62 -4.70
CA GLU A 239 5.33 -11.18 -5.36
C GLU A 239 5.12 -11.30 -6.88
N ASP A 240 3.87 -11.43 -7.33
CA ASP A 240 3.51 -11.48 -8.76
C ASP A 240 3.68 -10.12 -9.45
N LEU A 241 3.92 -9.04 -8.68
CA LEU A 241 4.21 -7.68 -9.17
C LEU A 241 5.71 -7.35 -9.17
N ARG A 242 6.57 -8.32 -8.88
CA ARG A 242 8.02 -8.13 -8.99
C ARG A 242 8.44 -8.12 -10.45
N ASP A 243 9.49 -7.38 -10.76
CA ASP A 243 10.06 -7.34 -12.13
C ASP A 243 10.78 -8.64 -12.47
N ARG A 244 11.34 -9.30 -11.44
CA ARG A 244 12.08 -10.56 -11.59
C ARG A 244 11.53 -11.65 -10.69
N ASN A 245 11.47 -12.86 -11.25
CA ASN A 245 11.16 -14.08 -10.51
C ASN A 245 12.47 -14.77 -10.13
N LEU A 246 12.91 -14.60 -8.87
CA LEU A 246 14.03 -15.35 -8.31
C LEU A 246 13.51 -16.57 -7.56
N THR A 247 14.14 -17.72 -7.75
CA THR A 247 13.86 -18.91 -6.91
C THR A 247 14.34 -18.65 -5.49
N ASP A 248 13.75 -19.31 -4.50
CA ASP A 248 14.15 -19.12 -3.09
C ASP A 248 15.63 -19.50 -2.86
N GLN A 249 16.12 -20.53 -3.56
CA GLN A 249 17.54 -20.88 -3.55
C GLN A 249 18.43 -19.75 -4.12
N GLN A 250 18.03 -19.12 -5.23
CA GLN A 250 18.75 -17.97 -5.78
C GLN A 250 18.73 -16.78 -4.81
N LYS A 251 17.58 -16.50 -4.18
CA LYS A 251 17.47 -15.43 -3.17
C LYS A 251 18.40 -15.66 -2.00
N ASP A 252 18.46 -16.87 -1.47
CA ASP A 252 19.32 -17.22 -0.34
C ASP A 252 20.81 -17.12 -0.69
N GLN A 253 21.19 -17.56 -1.89
CA GLN A 253 22.55 -17.39 -2.41
C GLN A 253 22.92 -15.92 -2.56
N LEU A 254 22.05 -15.11 -3.16
CA LEU A 254 22.28 -13.68 -3.36
C LEU A 254 22.34 -12.91 -2.03
N ARG A 255 21.48 -13.28 -1.07
CA ARG A 255 21.50 -12.74 0.28
C ARG A 255 22.79 -13.08 1.01
N THR A 256 23.27 -14.32 0.87
CA THR A 256 24.55 -14.75 1.45
C THR A 256 25.71 -13.95 0.85
N ARG A 257 25.75 -13.80 -0.48
CA ARG A 257 26.74 -12.96 -1.17
C ARG A 257 26.70 -11.51 -0.70
N TYR A 258 25.51 -10.94 -0.51
CA TYR A 258 25.37 -9.59 0.04
C TYR A 258 25.89 -9.49 1.48
N ASP A 259 25.56 -10.44 2.36
CA ASP A 259 26.02 -10.44 3.75
C ASP A 259 27.54 -10.60 3.86
N GLU A 260 28.15 -11.42 3.00
CA GLU A 260 29.60 -11.55 2.86
C GLU A 260 30.25 -10.24 2.38
N ALA A 261 29.75 -9.65 1.28
CA ALA A 261 30.25 -8.38 0.76
C ALA A 261 30.11 -7.25 1.80
N LYS A 262 29.03 -7.24 2.57
CA LYS A 262 28.80 -6.31 3.67
C LYS A 262 29.83 -6.49 4.80
N LYS A 263 30.16 -7.73 5.18
CA LYS A 263 31.20 -8.02 6.17
C LYS A 263 32.58 -7.57 5.68
N LYS A 264 32.95 -7.93 4.45
CA LYS A 264 34.21 -7.50 3.81
C LYS A 264 34.34 -5.98 3.77
N TYR A 265 33.28 -5.27 3.37
CA TYR A 265 33.25 -3.81 3.41
C TYR A 265 33.44 -3.24 4.81
N GLY A 266 32.86 -3.87 5.84
CA GLY A 266 33.06 -3.50 7.24
C GLY A 266 34.53 -3.60 7.64
N VAL A 267 35.16 -4.76 7.39
CA VAL A 267 36.59 -5.00 7.69
C VAL A 267 37.47 -4.00 6.94
N ALA A 268 37.29 -3.84 5.62
CA ALA A 268 38.08 -2.92 4.81
C ALA A 268 37.97 -1.46 5.29
N LYS A 269 36.82 -1.06 5.82
CA LYS A 269 36.63 0.28 6.40
C LYS A 269 37.42 0.45 7.70
N ASP A 270 37.41 -0.53 8.59
CA ASP A 270 38.15 -0.48 9.85
C ASP A 270 39.66 -0.50 9.60
N GLU A 271 40.12 -1.33 8.66
CA GLU A 271 41.52 -1.35 8.20
C GLU A 271 41.96 -0.02 7.60
N LEU A 272 41.10 0.63 6.80
CA LEU A 272 41.36 1.97 6.26
C LEU A 272 41.52 3.01 7.37
N HIS A 273 40.68 2.96 8.41
CA HIS A 273 40.82 3.84 9.57
C HIS A 273 42.16 3.62 10.29
N ASN A 274 42.53 2.37 10.56
CA ASN A 274 43.79 2.02 11.20
C ASN A 274 45.01 2.47 10.36
N ALA A 275 44.97 2.24 9.05
CA ALA A 275 46.05 2.64 8.14
C ALA A 275 46.22 4.17 8.10
N ARG A 276 45.10 4.91 8.17
CA ARG A 276 45.12 6.39 8.25
C ARG A 276 45.81 6.87 9.52
N ASP A 277 45.50 6.25 10.65
CA ASP A 277 46.02 6.67 11.95
C ASP A 277 47.52 6.35 12.07
N ARG A 278 47.98 5.21 11.51
CA ARG A 278 49.42 4.88 11.38
C ARG A 278 50.17 5.88 10.50
N LEU A 279 49.61 6.22 9.34
CA LEU A 279 50.19 7.25 8.46
C LEU A 279 50.29 8.61 9.16
N LYS A 280 49.27 8.97 9.95
CA LYS A 280 49.28 10.21 10.72
C LYS A 280 50.39 10.18 11.79
N ALA A 281 50.57 9.06 12.50
CA ALA A 281 51.61 8.90 13.50
C ALA A 281 53.03 9.00 12.91
N ALA A 282 53.31 8.29 11.81
CA ALA A 282 54.63 8.38 11.16
C ALA A 282 54.96 9.79 10.63
N ARG A 283 53.95 10.52 10.13
CA ARG A 283 54.12 11.93 9.76
C ARG A 283 54.45 12.83 10.93
N GLN A 284 53.97 12.50 12.13
CA GLN A 284 54.23 13.27 13.35
C GLN A 284 55.59 12.94 13.95
N SER A 285 56.09 11.72 13.78
CA SER A 285 57.42 11.32 14.25
C SER A 285 58.57 11.77 13.35
N GLY A 286 58.29 12.26 12.14
CA GLY A 286 59.31 12.64 11.16
C GLY A 286 60.01 11.45 10.49
N ASP A 287 59.46 10.25 10.63
CA ASP A 287 59.94 9.04 9.97
C ASP A 287 59.51 9.05 8.49
N GLU A 288 60.39 9.54 7.61
CA GLU A 288 60.09 9.69 6.19
C GLU A 288 59.91 8.34 5.47
N GLU A 289 60.67 7.32 5.87
CA GLU A 289 60.62 5.98 5.28
C GLU A 289 59.33 5.25 5.70
N GLY A 290 59.03 5.25 7.01
CA GLY A 290 57.76 4.72 7.52
C GLY A 290 56.53 5.48 7.00
N ALA A 291 56.65 6.80 6.76
CA ALA A 291 55.57 7.58 6.17
C ALA A 291 55.27 7.17 4.72
N LEU A 292 56.27 6.75 3.95
CA LEU A 292 56.09 6.26 2.59
C LEU A 292 55.36 4.90 2.60
N GLU A 293 55.82 3.96 3.41
CA GLU A 293 55.20 2.64 3.55
C GLU A 293 53.74 2.75 4.03
N HIS A 294 53.49 3.55 5.08
CA HIS A 294 52.14 3.76 5.59
C HIS A 294 51.24 4.52 4.60
N ALA A 295 51.79 5.38 3.74
CA ALA A 295 51.02 6.03 2.69
C ALA A 295 50.55 5.02 1.65
N LYS A 296 51.45 4.14 1.21
CA LYS A 296 51.13 3.03 0.29
C LYS A 296 50.06 2.12 0.89
N ALA A 297 50.25 1.68 2.14
CA ALA A 297 49.27 0.86 2.85
C ALA A 297 47.91 1.56 2.97
N TYR A 298 47.87 2.85 3.30
CA TYR A 298 46.63 3.62 3.37
C TYR A 298 45.89 3.68 2.02
N LEU A 299 46.60 3.94 0.93
CA LEU A 299 46.00 4.01 -0.41
C LEU A 299 45.47 2.65 -0.86
N LEU A 300 46.19 1.56 -0.58
CA LEU A 300 45.73 0.19 -0.85
C LEU A 300 44.43 -0.11 -0.10
N ARG A 301 44.37 0.17 1.20
CA ARG A 301 43.14 -0.01 2.00
C ARG A 301 42.00 0.91 1.55
N ALA A 302 42.32 2.09 1.03
CA ALA A 302 41.32 2.98 0.45
C ALA A 302 40.72 2.39 -0.82
N ALA A 303 41.55 1.86 -1.73
CA ALA A 303 41.11 1.16 -2.93
C ALA A 303 40.26 -0.07 -2.58
N ASP A 304 40.71 -0.90 -1.65
CA ASP A 304 39.96 -2.08 -1.17
C ASP A 304 38.61 -1.69 -0.56
N SER A 305 38.56 -0.62 0.25
CA SER A 305 37.30 -0.14 0.82
C SER A 305 36.30 0.31 -0.26
N LEU A 306 36.78 0.94 -1.34
CA LEU A 306 35.95 1.33 -2.47
C LEU A 306 35.43 0.12 -3.26
N ILE A 307 36.31 -0.83 -3.59
CA ILE A 307 35.94 -2.07 -4.30
C ILE A 307 34.87 -2.82 -3.49
N ASN A 308 35.12 -3.06 -2.21
CA ASN A 308 34.17 -3.76 -1.33
C ASN A 308 32.84 -3.00 -1.18
N HIS A 309 32.85 -1.67 -1.24
CA HIS A 309 31.61 -0.89 -1.23
C HIS A 309 30.79 -1.14 -2.52
N LEU A 310 31.46 -1.12 -3.67
CA LEU A 310 30.85 -1.39 -4.97
C LEU A 310 30.32 -2.81 -5.06
N GLU A 311 31.08 -3.81 -4.60
CA GLU A 311 30.63 -5.21 -4.54
C GLU A 311 29.39 -5.38 -3.66
N LYS A 312 29.33 -4.70 -2.51
CA LYS A 312 28.14 -4.70 -1.64
C LYS A 312 26.91 -4.14 -2.37
N ILE A 313 27.07 -3.07 -3.15
CA ILE A 313 25.98 -2.47 -3.93
C ILE A 313 25.57 -3.40 -5.07
N LYS A 314 26.54 -3.96 -5.81
CA LYS A 314 26.33 -4.97 -6.85
C LYS A 314 25.50 -6.15 -6.33
N ALA A 315 25.92 -6.76 -5.21
CA ALA A 315 25.18 -7.87 -4.60
C ALA A 315 23.75 -7.49 -4.22
N LYS A 316 23.54 -6.26 -3.72
CA LYS A 316 22.21 -5.77 -3.36
C LYS A 316 21.30 -5.50 -4.56
N ILE A 317 21.87 -5.14 -5.71
CA ILE A 317 21.13 -4.99 -6.98
C ILE A 317 20.76 -6.37 -7.52
N GLU A 318 21.69 -7.32 -7.51
CA GLU A 318 21.45 -8.70 -7.94
C GLU A 318 20.32 -9.35 -7.10
N GLU A 319 20.31 -9.13 -5.78
CA GLU A 319 19.29 -9.64 -4.84
C GLU A 319 17.87 -9.04 -5.04
N ASN A 320 17.73 -7.86 -5.64
CA ASN A 320 16.47 -7.10 -5.59
C ASN A 320 15.50 -7.42 -6.73
N GLU A 321 14.38 -8.06 -6.43
CA GLU A 321 13.40 -8.50 -7.43
C GLU A 321 12.56 -7.37 -8.07
N ASN A 322 12.57 -6.15 -7.54
CA ASN A 322 11.88 -4.99 -8.13
C ASN A 322 12.87 -4.09 -8.91
N ILE A 323 13.86 -4.71 -9.52
CA ILE A 323 14.71 -4.06 -10.51
C ILE A 323 14.65 -4.99 -11.71
N ASP A 324 14.19 -4.49 -12.84
CA ASP A 324 14.24 -5.19 -14.13
C ASP A 324 15.61 -5.83 -14.41
N GLU A 325 15.61 -7.00 -15.05
CA GLU A 325 16.83 -7.80 -15.27
C GLU A 325 17.87 -7.10 -16.14
N GLU A 326 17.43 -6.46 -17.22
CA GLU A 326 18.32 -5.74 -18.13
C GLU A 326 18.89 -4.48 -17.45
N LYS A 327 18.04 -3.75 -16.70
CA LYS A 327 18.50 -2.63 -15.86
C LYS A 327 19.51 -3.10 -14.80
N ALA A 328 19.27 -4.25 -14.15
CA ALA A 328 20.17 -4.81 -13.16
C ALA A 328 21.52 -5.19 -13.79
N LYS A 329 21.54 -5.91 -14.91
CA LYS A 329 22.75 -6.28 -15.66
C LYS A 329 23.57 -5.05 -16.04
N MET A 330 22.93 -4.05 -16.63
CA MET A 330 23.59 -2.79 -17.01
C MET A 330 24.27 -2.11 -15.81
N ILE A 331 23.61 -2.01 -14.65
CA ILE A 331 24.22 -1.38 -13.48
C ILE A 331 25.39 -2.22 -12.96
N VAL A 332 25.24 -3.56 -12.95
CA VAL A 332 26.30 -4.48 -12.52
C VAL A 332 27.53 -4.37 -13.42
N GLU A 333 27.35 -4.30 -14.73
CA GLU A 333 28.45 -4.12 -15.69
C GLU A 333 29.17 -2.79 -15.47
N ARG A 334 28.42 -1.68 -15.33
CA ARG A 334 29.01 -0.38 -14.99
C ARG A 334 29.80 -0.45 -13.69
N ILE A 335 29.30 -1.14 -12.66
CA ILE A 335 30.04 -1.32 -11.40
C ILE A 335 31.34 -2.10 -11.62
N ASN A 336 31.33 -3.17 -12.42
CA ASN A 336 32.54 -3.97 -12.70
C ASN A 336 33.61 -3.12 -13.39
N ILE A 337 33.24 -2.30 -14.39
CA ILE A 337 34.18 -1.36 -15.04
C ILE A 337 34.83 -0.43 -14.01
N GLN A 338 34.05 0.09 -13.05
CA GLN A 338 34.61 0.94 -11.99
C GLN A 338 35.55 0.19 -11.05
N ILE A 339 35.26 -1.09 -10.74
CA ILE A 339 36.14 -1.96 -9.93
C ILE A 339 37.46 -2.20 -10.67
N ASP A 340 37.41 -2.51 -11.96
CA ASP A 340 38.61 -2.80 -12.77
C ASP A 340 39.53 -1.58 -12.85
N GLU A 341 38.98 -0.38 -13.06
CA GLU A 341 39.75 0.87 -13.01
C GLU A 341 40.39 1.12 -11.63
N ILE A 342 39.72 0.76 -10.53
CA ILE A 342 40.31 0.88 -9.18
C ILE A 342 41.41 -0.17 -8.98
N ASN A 343 41.27 -1.38 -9.51
CA ASN A 343 42.31 -2.41 -9.47
C ASN A 343 43.56 -2.00 -10.25
N GLN A 344 43.41 -1.31 -11.39
CA GLN A 344 44.54 -0.73 -12.12
C GLN A 344 45.26 0.32 -11.27
N ILE A 345 44.53 1.24 -10.63
CA ILE A 345 45.12 2.22 -9.71
C ILE A 345 45.79 1.52 -8.51
N LYS A 346 45.23 0.40 -8.04
CA LYS A 346 45.81 -0.41 -6.98
C LYS A 346 47.16 -1.00 -7.39
N ALA A 347 47.27 -1.52 -8.61
CA ALA A 347 48.53 -2.00 -9.18
C ALA A 347 49.58 -0.87 -9.30
N ASP A 348 49.17 0.33 -9.73
CA ASP A 348 50.05 1.52 -9.75
C ASP A 348 50.58 1.84 -8.34
N ILE A 349 49.74 1.76 -7.30
CA ILE A 349 50.14 1.97 -5.91
C ILE A 349 51.14 0.90 -5.45
N GLU A 350 50.93 -0.36 -5.83
CA GLU A 350 51.82 -1.48 -5.50
C GLU A 350 53.18 -1.39 -6.19
N ALA A 351 53.21 -0.91 -7.44
CA ALA A 351 54.45 -0.70 -8.19
C ALA A 351 55.23 0.54 -7.73
N ALA A 352 54.57 1.52 -7.11
CA ALA A 352 55.21 2.76 -6.68
C ALA A 352 56.32 2.50 -5.64
N THR A 353 57.50 3.04 -5.94
CA THR A 353 58.72 3.01 -5.11
C THR A 353 59.10 4.40 -4.60
N THR A 354 58.67 5.45 -5.30
CA THR A 354 59.00 6.83 -4.94
C THR A 354 57.81 7.60 -4.37
N LYS A 355 58.13 8.67 -3.63
CA LYS A 355 57.13 9.58 -3.06
C LYS A 355 56.26 10.26 -4.12
N GLU A 356 56.83 10.58 -5.29
CA GLU A 356 56.10 11.23 -6.37
C GLU A 356 55.15 10.25 -7.08
N GLU A 357 55.56 9.00 -7.31
CA GLU A 357 54.69 7.94 -7.83
C GLU A 357 53.48 7.70 -6.90
N ILE A 358 53.71 7.62 -5.58
CA ILE A 358 52.63 7.48 -4.60
C ILE A 358 51.68 8.68 -4.62
N LYS A 359 52.21 9.91 -4.74
CA LYS A 359 51.38 11.12 -4.86
C LYS A 359 50.54 11.10 -6.13
N GLU A 360 51.10 10.66 -7.25
CA GLU A 360 50.37 10.55 -8.52
C GLU A 360 49.26 9.51 -8.41
N ALA A 361 49.56 8.30 -7.93
CA ALA A 361 48.57 7.25 -7.70
C ALA A 361 47.47 7.70 -6.73
N ALA A 362 47.83 8.43 -5.67
CA ALA A 362 46.87 9.04 -4.74
C ALA A 362 45.94 10.06 -5.44
N ARG A 363 46.46 10.87 -6.38
CA ARG A 363 45.64 11.79 -7.19
C ARG A 363 44.69 11.02 -8.10
N LYS A 364 45.16 9.97 -8.78
CA LYS A 364 44.31 9.09 -9.61
C LYS A 364 43.17 8.50 -8.79
N LEU A 365 43.48 7.90 -7.64
CA LEU A 365 42.48 7.31 -6.74
C LEU A 365 41.48 8.35 -6.21
N ARG A 366 41.96 9.55 -5.83
CA ARG A 366 41.10 10.64 -5.36
C ARG A 366 40.15 11.13 -6.44
N ASN A 367 40.63 11.31 -7.67
CA ASN A 367 39.80 11.73 -8.80
C ASN A 367 38.75 10.66 -9.12
N LYS A 368 39.16 9.38 -9.13
CA LYS A 368 38.25 8.25 -9.28
C LYS A 368 37.16 8.24 -8.22
N TRP A 369 37.53 8.42 -6.95
CA TRP A 369 36.58 8.52 -5.85
C TRP A 369 35.60 9.69 -6.01
N LYS A 370 36.09 10.87 -6.40
CA LYS A 370 35.24 12.05 -6.63
C LYS A 370 34.14 11.75 -7.67
N ASN A 371 34.50 11.06 -8.75
CA ASN A 371 33.56 10.67 -9.79
C ASN A 371 32.60 9.57 -9.30
N LEU A 372 33.14 8.55 -8.62
CA LEU A 372 32.36 7.40 -8.15
C LEU A 372 31.37 7.75 -7.05
N LYS A 373 31.66 8.76 -6.22
CA LYS A 373 30.82 9.16 -5.07
C LYS A 373 29.35 9.40 -5.47
N HIS A 374 29.12 10.03 -6.62
CA HIS A 374 27.77 10.33 -7.10
C HIS A 374 27.09 9.08 -7.66
N LEU A 375 27.83 8.23 -8.38
CA LEU A 375 27.33 6.95 -8.88
C LEU A 375 26.96 5.97 -7.75
N ILE A 376 27.79 5.86 -6.72
CA ILE A 376 27.50 5.06 -5.52
C ILE A 376 26.19 5.52 -4.87
N ARG A 377 25.99 6.84 -4.76
CA ARG A 377 24.74 7.40 -4.23
C ARG A 377 23.56 7.03 -5.12
N LEU A 378 23.66 7.26 -6.42
CA LEU A 378 22.65 6.91 -7.41
C LEU A 378 22.22 5.44 -7.31
N TYR A 379 23.17 4.51 -7.38
CA TYR A 379 22.89 3.07 -7.29
C TYR A 379 22.30 2.66 -5.94
N SER A 380 22.78 3.24 -4.84
CA SER A 380 22.20 2.99 -3.52
C SER A 380 20.75 3.48 -3.42
N HIS A 381 20.42 4.58 -4.08
CA HIS A 381 19.06 5.16 -4.07
C HIS A 381 18.13 4.39 -4.99
N ARG A 382 18.61 3.83 -6.11
CA ARG A 382 17.84 2.87 -6.93
C ARG A 382 17.44 1.63 -6.15
N VAL A 383 18.37 1.06 -5.38
CA VAL A 383 18.04 -0.07 -4.49
C VAL A 383 16.96 0.32 -3.47
N LEU A 384 17.04 1.53 -2.92
CA LEU A 384 16.01 2.03 -2.00
C LEU A 384 14.66 2.24 -2.70
N ALA A 385 14.67 2.78 -3.91
CA ALA A 385 13.49 2.99 -4.75
C ALA A 385 12.76 1.66 -5.01
N ALA A 386 13.47 0.66 -5.51
CA ALA A 386 12.95 -0.69 -5.72
C ALA A 386 12.40 -1.34 -4.42
N ARG A 387 12.98 -1.01 -3.25
CA ARG A 387 12.41 -1.47 -1.96
C ARG A 387 11.10 -0.76 -1.64
N VAL A 388 11.00 0.54 -1.89
CA VAL A 388 9.77 1.33 -1.68
C VAL A 388 8.68 0.84 -2.63
N GLU A 389 9.00 0.59 -3.89
CA GLU A 389 8.10 -0.01 -4.88
C GLU A 389 7.48 -1.32 -4.39
N GLY A 390 8.31 -2.26 -3.93
CA GLY A 390 7.81 -3.52 -3.38
C GLY A 390 6.88 -3.34 -2.18
N LEU A 391 7.03 -2.25 -1.40
CA LEU A 391 6.10 -1.91 -0.32
C LEU A 391 4.80 -1.29 -0.86
N VAL A 392 4.86 -0.46 -1.90
CA VAL A 392 3.68 0.08 -2.59
C VAL A 392 2.86 -1.06 -3.20
N HIS A 393 3.49 -2.00 -3.90
CA HIS A 393 2.83 -3.19 -4.47
C HIS A 393 2.09 -4.00 -3.40
N ARG A 394 2.72 -4.23 -2.23
CA ARG A 394 2.06 -4.87 -1.08
C ARG A 394 0.86 -4.06 -0.59
N GLY A 395 1.00 -2.75 -0.47
CA GLY A 395 -0.09 -1.85 -0.09
C GLY A 395 -1.30 -1.95 -1.02
N GLN A 396 -1.08 -1.97 -2.34
CA GLN A 396 -2.13 -2.11 -3.35
C GLN A 396 -2.85 -3.46 -3.24
N VAL A 397 -2.11 -4.56 -3.07
CA VAL A 397 -2.69 -5.90 -2.87
C VAL A 397 -3.52 -5.95 -1.58
N LEU A 398 -2.99 -5.39 -0.49
CA LEU A 398 -3.68 -5.32 0.80
C LEU A 398 -4.98 -4.52 0.71
N GLU A 399 -5.02 -3.42 -0.05
CA GLU A 399 -6.25 -2.67 -0.32
C GLU A 399 -7.31 -3.56 -0.95
N LYS A 400 -6.95 -4.34 -1.97
CA LYS A 400 -7.88 -5.24 -2.66
C LYS A 400 -8.36 -6.37 -1.74
N LYS A 401 -7.47 -6.97 -0.94
CA LYS A 401 -7.83 -7.98 0.05
C LYS A 401 -8.76 -7.40 1.12
N LEU A 402 -8.49 -6.20 1.60
CA LEU A 402 -9.35 -5.49 2.56
C LEU A 402 -10.75 -5.26 2.00
N GLU A 403 -10.86 -4.83 0.75
CA GLU A 403 -12.17 -4.64 0.10
C GLU A 403 -12.95 -5.94 -0.04
N HIS A 404 -12.28 -7.06 -0.30
CA HIS A 404 -12.91 -8.38 -0.32
C HIS A 404 -13.44 -8.80 1.05
N VAL A 405 -12.65 -8.55 2.11
CA VAL A 405 -13.09 -8.80 3.50
C VAL A 405 -14.32 -7.97 3.84
N LEU A 406 -14.34 -6.68 3.49
CA LEU A 406 -15.50 -5.81 3.68
C LEU A 406 -16.70 -6.27 2.86
N ALA A 407 -16.50 -6.73 1.64
CA ALA A 407 -17.56 -7.27 0.80
C ALA A 407 -18.20 -8.53 1.42
N LYS A 408 -17.40 -9.40 2.05
CA LYS A 408 -17.88 -10.58 2.80
C LYS A 408 -18.61 -10.18 4.10
N ALA A 409 -18.14 -9.15 4.80
CA ALA A 409 -18.81 -8.64 5.99
C ALA A 409 -20.21 -8.10 5.64
N ASP A 410 -20.31 -7.30 4.57
CA ASP A 410 -21.57 -6.79 4.03
C ASP A 410 -22.54 -7.93 3.66
N GLU A 411 -22.05 -9.00 3.03
CA GLU A 411 -22.85 -10.18 2.67
C GLU A 411 -23.42 -10.90 3.90
N LYS A 412 -22.64 -10.95 4.98
CA LYS A 412 -23.10 -11.47 6.28
C LYS A 412 -23.95 -10.47 7.06
N SER A 413 -24.26 -9.31 6.48
CA SER A 413 -24.97 -8.20 7.13
C SER A 413 -24.28 -7.74 8.43
N ILE A 414 -22.95 -7.82 8.47
CA ILE A 414 -22.13 -7.27 9.55
C ILE A 414 -21.76 -5.85 9.13
N ASP A 415 -22.30 -4.87 9.85
CA ASP A 415 -21.97 -3.47 9.59
C ASP A 415 -20.62 -3.13 10.23
N VAL A 416 -19.68 -2.69 9.41
CA VAL A 416 -18.33 -2.29 9.84
C VAL A 416 -18.07 -0.88 9.34
N ASP A 417 -18.06 0.07 10.26
CA ASP A 417 -17.82 1.47 9.95
C ASP A 417 -16.32 1.78 9.89
N VAL A 418 -15.72 1.53 8.72
CA VAL A 418 -14.31 1.83 8.44
C VAL A 418 -14.13 2.58 7.12
N SER A 419 -15.20 3.12 6.53
CA SER A 419 -15.15 3.68 5.18
C SER A 419 -14.12 4.80 5.05
N ASP A 420 -14.12 5.73 6.01
CA ASP A 420 -13.20 6.87 6.04
C ASP A 420 -11.75 6.43 6.23
N LEU A 421 -11.50 5.45 7.10
CA LEU A 421 -10.17 4.88 7.29
C LEU A 421 -9.65 4.18 6.04
N VAL A 422 -10.50 3.43 5.33
CA VAL A 422 -10.10 2.79 4.06
C VAL A 422 -9.79 3.85 2.99
N ASP A 423 -10.52 4.97 2.99
CA ASP A 423 -10.26 6.06 2.07
C ASP A 423 -8.92 6.77 2.40
N GLN A 424 -8.62 6.98 3.68
CA GLN A 424 -7.31 7.50 4.13
C GLN A 424 -6.17 6.54 3.79
N PHE A 425 -6.36 5.24 4.03
CA PHE A 425 -5.40 4.20 3.65
C PHE A 425 -5.11 4.24 2.15
N SER A 426 -6.16 4.25 1.33
CA SER A 426 -6.04 4.32 -0.13
C SER A 426 -5.31 5.59 -0.58
N ALA A 427 -5.63 6.74 0.02
CA ALA A 427 -4.97 8.00 -0.27
C ALA A 427 -3.46 7.95 0.04
N LYS A 428 -3.06 7.34 1.17
CA LYS A 428 -1.66 7.20 1.54
C LYS A 428 -0.87 6.25 0.63
N ILE A 429 -1.50 5.17 0.16
CA ILE A 429 -0.90 4.29 -0.85
C ILE A 429 -0.75 5.00 -2.19
N ASP A 430 -1.72 5.80 -2.61
CA ASP A 430 -1.67 6.59 -3.84
C ASP A 430 -0.59 7.68 -3.77
N GLU A 431 -0.52 8.42 -2.65
CA GLU A 431 0.53 9.40 -2.35
C GLU A 431 1.93 8.75 -2.42
N ALA A 432 2.10 7.59 -1.79
CA ALA A 432 3.36 6.85 -1.83
C ALA A 432 3.73 6.43 -3.26
N LYS A 433 2.75 5.99 -4.06
CA LYS A 433 2.94 5.57 -5.45
C LYS A 433 3.35 6.75 -6.34
N GLU A 434 2.64 7.87 -6.27
CA GLU A 434 2.96 9.07 -7.06
C GLU A 434 4.35 9.63 -6.71
N THR A 435 4.66 9.69 -5.41
CA THR A 435 5.94 10.20 -4.92
C THR A 435 7.10 9.27 -5.27
N TYR A 436 6.90 7.95 -5.18
CA TYR A 436 7.85 6.95 -5.64
C TYR A 436 8.14 7.09 -7.13
N ARG A 437 7.10 7.23 -7.97
CA ARG A 437 7.26 7.38 -9.42
C ARG A 437 8.13 8.57 -9.77
N LYS A 438 7.86 9.74 -9.18
CA LYS A 438 8.71 10.94 -9.38
C LYS A 438 10.17 10.68 -9.01
N ALA A 439 10.42 9.98 -7.89
CA ALA A 439 11.77 9.62 -7.51
C ALA A 439 12.43 8.64 -8.49
N HIS A 440 11.66 7.68 -9.02
CA HIS A 440 12.13 6.72 -10.03
C HIS A 440 12.51 7.44 -11.33
N ASP A 441 11.69 8.39 -11.80
CA ASP A 441 11.94 9.19 -13.00
C ASP A 441 13.24 9.99 -12.86
N LEU A 442 13.43 10.69 -11.73
CA LEU A 442 14.67 11.45 -11.45
C LEU A 442 15.92 10.55 -11.39
N LEU A 443 15.80 9.33 -10.85
CA LEU A 443 16.89 8.36 -10.81
C LEU A 443 17.14 7.68 -12.17
N SER A 444 16.17 7.73 -13.07
CA SER A 444 16.30 7.28 -14.47
C SER A 444 17.02 8.34 -15.29
N GLU A 445 16.57 9.59 -15.22
CA GLU A 445 17.27 10.73 -15.82
C GLU A 445 18.72 10.81 -15.35
N ALA A 446 18.98 10.68 -14.05
CA ALA A 446 20.34 10.71 -13.49
C ALA A 446 21.23 9.56 -13.98
N LEU A 447 20.67 8.43 -14.42
CA LEU A 447 21.45 7.30 -14.94
C LEU A 447 21.87 7.48 -16.41
N GLU A 448 21.07 8.23 -17.17
CA GLU A 448 21.32 8.55 -18.58
C GLU A 448 22.39 9.62 -18.75
N LEU A 449 22.59 10.47 -17.73
CA LEU A 449 23.64 11.48 -17.72
C LEU A 449 25.05 10.86 -17.76
N ARG A 450 25.93 11.48 -18.55
CA ARG A 450 27.34 11.08 -18.66
C ARG A 450 28.14 11.56 -17.44
N ALA A 451 29.31 10.98 -17.21
CA ALA A 451 30.18 11.35 -16.09
C ALA A 451 31.03 12.61 -16.36
N SER A 452 30.45 13.66 -16.97
CA SER A 452 31.14 14.95 -17.13
C SER A 452 31.02 15.80 -15.86
N ASP A 453 31.92 16.79 -15.69
CA ASP A 453 31.95 17.64 -14.51
C ASP A 453 30.63 18.43 -14.30
N ALA A 454 30.02 18.94 -15.37
CA ALA A 454 28.73 19.63 -15.34
C ALA A 454 27.58 18.68 -15.00
N ASP A 455 27.63 17.44 -15.50
CA ASP A 455 26.62 16.43 -15.23
C ASP A 455 26.69 15.94 -13.77
N ARG A 456 27.86 15.96 -13.11
CA ARG A 456 27.98 15.53 -11.70
C ARG A 456 27.11 16.35 -10.75
N GLU A 457 27.06 17.68 -10.90
CA GLU A 457 26.20 18.50 -10.03
C GLU A 457 24.72 18.28 -10.35
N LYS A 458 24.37 18.04 -11.63
CA LYS A 458 23.00 17.65 -12.01
C LYS A 458 22.60 16.29 -11.42
N ILE A 459 23.43 15.26 -11.58
CA ILE A 459 23.22 13.93 -10.98
C ILE A 459 23.03 14.05 -9.47
N LYS A 460 23.86 14.86 -8.81
CA LYS A 460 23.74 15.10 -7.37
C LYS A 460 22.39 15.73 -7.01
N ALA A 461 21.98 16.77 -7.71
CA ALA A 461 20.69 17.44 -7.47
C ALA A 461 19.51 16.47 -7.67
N LEU A 462 19.48 15.75 -8.79
CA LEU A 462 18.44 14.74 -9.08
C LEU A 462 18.40 13.64 -8.01
N VAL A 463 19.55 13.13 -7.57
CA VAL A 463 19.63 12.09 -6.55
C VAL A 463 19.21 12.61 -5.17
N ASP A 464 19.57 13.84 -4.81
CA ASP A 464 19.19 14.43 -3.53
C ASP A 464 17.66 14.72 -3.49
N GLU A 465 17.07 15.19 -4.59
CA GLU A 465 15.61 15.35 -4.71
C GLU A 465 14.88 14.00 -4.68
N ALA A 466 15.35 13.02 -5.45
CA ALA A 466 14.80 11.66 -5.43
C ALA A 466 14.85 11.03 -4.04
N LYS A 467 15.92 11.27 -3.27
CA LYS A 467 16.05 10.80 -1.89
C LYS A 467 14.94 11.34 -0.98
N ASP A 468 14.63 12.62 -1.10
CA ASP A 468 13.62 13.27 -0.27
C ASP A 468 12.21 12.78 -0.64
N LEU A 469 11.95 12.57 -1.94
CA LEU A 469 10.73 11.92 -2.42
C LEU A 469 10.62 10.47 -1.91
N LEU A 470 11.70 9.66 -1.97
CA LEU A 470 11.68 8.30 -1.41
C LEU A 470 11.42 8.27 0.09
N LYS A 471 11.90 9.30 0.82
CA LYS A 471 11.61 9.46 2.25
C LYS A 471 10.13 9.74 2.47
N GLN A 472 9.54 10.67 1.71
CA GLN A 472 8.11 11.00 1.77
C GLN A 472 7.25 9.78 1.44
N ALA A 473 7.55 9.06 0.35
CA ALA A 473 6.85 7.84 -0.04
C ALA A 473 6.89 6.78 1.07
N ARG A 474 8.05 6.57 1.68
CA ARG A 474 8.20 5.64 2.80
C ARG A 474 7.39 6.06 4.03
N ASP A 475 7.34 7.36 4.34
CA ASP A 475 6.63 7.86 5.50
C ASP A 475 5.10 7.76 5.27
N ALA A 476 4.60 8.03 4.05
CA ALA A 476 3.22 7.74 3.66
C ALA A 476 2.86 6.25 3.79
N ILE A 477 3.75 5.32 3.42
CA ILE A 477 3.55 3.87 3.62
C ILE A 477 3.44 3.50 5.10
N LYS A 478 4.21 4.14 5.98
CA LYS A 478 4.12 3.88 7.43
C LYS A 478 2.77 4.33 7.97
N GLU A 479 2.33 5.53 7.60
CA GLU A 479 1.02 6.06 7.97
C GLU A 479 -0.10 5.14 7.46
N ALA A 480 -0.02 4.68 6.20
CA ALA A 480 -0.95 3.70 5.65
C ALA A 480 -0.98 2.41 6.49
N HIS A 481 0.19 1.90 6.90
CA HIS A 481 0.26 0.71 7.73
C HIS A 481 -0.37 0.89 9.11
N ASP A 482 -0.21 2.06 9.74
CA ASP A 482 -0.85 2.33 11.03
C ASP A 482 -2.36 2.45 10.89
N ILE A 483 -2.87 3.13 9.85
CA ILE A 483 -4.30 3.16 9.52
C ILE A 483 -4.83 1.73 9.27
N LEU A 484 -4.07 0.89 8.56
CA LEU A 484 -4.47 -0.50 8.30
C LEU A 484 -4.62 -1.32 9.59
N LYS A 485 -3.75 -1.11 10.59
CA LYS A 485 -3.90 -1.78 11.90
C LYS A 485 -5.22 -1.40 12.57
N ASP A 486 -5.59 -0.13 12.51
CA ASP A 486 -6.83 0.36 13.10
C ASP A 486 -8.06 -0.22 12.38
N ILE A 487 -8.04 -0.27 11.04
CA ILE A 487 -9.06 -0.93 10.24
C ILE A 487 -9.20 -2.41 10.64
N VAL A 488 -8.08 -3.14 10.72
CA VAL A 488 -8.08 -4.57 11.09
C VAL A 488 -8.60 -4.78 12.51
N LYS A 489 -8.25 -3.89 13.45
CA LYS A 489 -8.75 -3.93 14.82
C LYS A 489 -10.26 -3.74 14.88
N ILE A 490 -10.81 -2.79 14.15
CA ILE A 490 -12.26 -2.53 14.08
C ILE A 490 -12.98 -3.72 13.42
N ILE A 491 -12.47 -4.22 12.30
CA ILE A 491 -13.05 -5.40 11.62
C ILE A 491 -13.05 -6.61 12.55
N ARG A 492 -11.94 -6.91 13.24
CA ARG A 492 -11.88 -8.06 14.16
C ARG A 492 -12.81 -7.91 15.37
N GLY A 493 -13.05 -6.68 15.82
CA GLY A 493 -14.02 -6.39 16.88
C GLY A 493 -15.46 -6.70 16.46
N ALA A 494 -15.83 -6.40 15.20
CA ALA A 494 -17.18 -6.64 14.68
C ALA A 494 -17.36 -8.02 14.02
N TYR A 495 -16.29 -8.56 13.43
CA TYR A 495 -16.25 -9.78 12.63
C TYR A 495 -15.04 -10.63 13.03
N HIS A 496 -15.18 -11.34 14.15
CA HIS A 496 -14.10 -12.13 14.75
C HIS A 496 -13.51 -13.18 13.78
N ASP A 497 -14.34 -13.79 12.93
CA ASP A 497 -13.93 -14.82 11.97
C ASP A 497 -13.48 -14.25 10.61
N ALA A 498 -13.12 -12.97 10.55
CA ALA A 498 -12.60 -12.34 9.34
C ALA A 498 -11.25 -12.94 8.96
N ASP A 499 -11.22 -13.69 7.86
CA ASP A 499 -9.99 -14.24 7.30
C ASP A 499 -9.33 -13.25 6.34
N PHE A 500 -8.21 -12.67 6.77
CA PHE A 500 -7.35 -11.79 5.97
C PHE A 500 -6.27 -12.57 5.21
N SER A 501 -6.11 -13.87 5.49
CA SER A 501 -5.08 -14.71 4.91
C SER A 501 -5.51 -15.38 3.60
N THR A 502 -6.80 -15.35 3.25
CA THR A 502 -7.28 -16.00 2.02
C THR A 502 -6.49 -15.53 0.80
N ASP A 503 -5.90 -16.48 0.08
CA ASP A 503 -5.26 -16.30 -1.23
C ASP A 503 -6.34 -16.04 -2.29
N VAL A 504 -6.79 -14.80 -2.33
CA VAL A 504 -7.79 -14.34 -3.30
C VAL A 504 -7.04 -13.69 -4.45
N GLU A 505 -7.30 -14.16 -5.66
CA GLU A 505 -6.87 -13.49 -6.88
C GLU A 505 -7.51 -12.09 -6.94
N VAL A 506 -6.66 -11.07 -6.95
CA VAL A 506 -7.05 -9.67 -7.04
C VAL A 506 -6.56 -9.07 -8.34
N GLU A 507 -7.38 -8.20 -8.93
CA GLU A 507 -6.97 -7.38 -10.06
C GLU A 507 -6.31 -6.09 -9.53
N VAL A 508 -5.04 -5.89 -9.87
CA VAL A 508 -4.29 -4.67 -9.54
C VAL A 508 -3.90 -3.95 -10.82
N VAL A 509 -3.96 -2.61 -10.75
CA VAL A 509 -3.53 -1.74 -11.83
C VAL A 509 -2.03 -1.61 -11.83
N ASP A 510 -1.43 -2.08 -12.91
CA ASP A 510 -0.04 -1.88 -13.27
C ASP A 510 0.05 -0.74 -14.29
N ASN A 511 0.94 0.22 -14.04
CA ASN A 511 1.15 1.33 -14.97
C ASN A 511 2.40 0.98 -15.77
N VAL A 512 2.22 0.44 -16.98
CA VAL A 512 3.31 -0.08 -17.83
C VAL A 512 4.14 1.04 -18.50
N ASP A 513 3.87 2.31 -18.20
CA ASP A 513 4.50 3.45 -18.90
C ASP A 513 6.03 3.60 -18.67
N ASP A 514 6.71 2.73 -17.92
CA ASP A 514 8.10 2.97 -17.49
C ASP A 514 9.13 1.87 -17.87
N SER A 515 8.72 0.82 -18.59
CA SER A 515 9.63 -0.29 -18.95
C SER A 515 9.78 -0.55 -20.45
N THR A 516 8.95 0.03 -21.33
CA THR A 516 9.00 -0.25 -22.77
C THR A 516 9.07 0.98 -23.67
N ALA A 517 9.75 2.04 -23.23
CA ALA A 517 10.49 2.87 -24.18
C ALA A 517 11.65 2.03 -24.76
N THR A 518 11.29 0.96 -25.46
CA THR A 518 12.11 0.30 -26.47
C THR A 518 12.63 1.42 -27.34
N THR A 519 13.93 1.67 -27.25
CA THR A 519 14.64 2.50 -28.21
C THR A 519 14.21 2.05 -29.60
N PRO A 520 13.72 2.94 -30.49
CA PRO A 520 13.52 2.56 -31.87
C PRO A 520 14.84 2.01 -32.38
N ASP A 521 14.82 0.78 -32.90
CA ASP A 521 15.96 0.14 -33.56
C ASP A 521 16.66 1.16 -34.47
N THR A 522 17.81 1.66 -34.02
CA THR A 522 18.73 2.39 -34.90
C THR A 522 19.35 1.35 -35.81
N ALA A 523 18.72 1.16 -36.96
CA ALA A 523 19.36 0.59 -38.13
C ALA A 523 20.48 1.54 -38.58
N THR A 524 21.73 1.13 -38.36
CA THR A 524 22.91 1.48 -39.17
C THR A 524 23.99 0.43 -38.95
#